data_AF-A0AAU2H4C7-F1
#
_entry.id   AF-A0AAU2H4C7-F1
#
_cell.length_a   1.000
_cell.length_b   1.000
_cell.length_c   1.000
_cell.angle_alpha   90.00
_cell.angle_beta   90.00
_cell.angle_gamma   90.00
#
_symmetry.space_group_name_H-M   'P 1'
#
loop_
_entity.id
_entity.type
_entity.pdbx_description
1 polymer ?
#
loop_
_entity_poly.entity_id
_entity_poly.type
_entity_poly.pdbx_seq_one_letter_code
_entity_poly.pdbx_strand_id
1 'polypeptide(L)' 'MTNPRTYPQQRAELPKRVHDYLYGCDPVAACGVCAALATELAEAREATEYGKAYDAAAEIRNHPHPVKRNR' A
#
# COMPACT_ATOMS: atom_id res chain seq x y z
N MET A 1 -18.93 15.48 29.81
CA MET A 1 -17.92 14.77 29.00
C MET A 1 -18.44 13.38 28.74
N THR A 2 -18.66 13.02 27.46
CA THR A 2 -19.19 11.69 27.08
C THR A 2 -18.07 10.66 27.13
N ASN A 3 -18.26 9.58 27.88
CA ASN A 3 -17.30 8.47 27.92
C ASN A 3 -17.17 7.85 26.52
N PRO A 4 -15.95 7.60 26.01
CA PRO A 4 -15.75 6.96 24.72
C PRO A 4 -16.36 5.56 24.76
N ARG A 5 -17.15 5.22 23.74
CA ARG A 5 -17.73 3.88 23.59
C ARG A 5 -16.62 2.90 23.25
N THR A 6 -16.22 2.09 24.23
CA THR A 6 -15.36 0.93 24.00
C THR A 6 -16.22 -0.18 23.42
N TYR A 7 -15.93 -0.61 22.19
CA TYR A 7 -16.61 -1.75 21.59
C TYR A 7 -16.09 -3.05 22.24
N PRO A 8 -16.97 -3.96 22.67
CA PRO A 8 -16.56 -5.23 23.30
C PRO A 8 -15.99 -6.23 22.28
N GLN A 9 -16.09 -5.92 20.99
CA GLN A 9 -15.66 -6.79 19.91
C GLN A 9 -14.15 -6.71 19.75
N GLN A 10 -13.50 -7.86 19.63
CA GLN A 10 -12.09 -7.95 19.28
C GLN A 10 -11.86 -7.27 17.93
N ARG A 11 -10.74 -6.54 17.80
CA ARG A 11 -10.32 -5.94 16.53
C ARG A 11 -10.28 -7.03 15.47
N ALA A 12 -11.13 -6.91 14.46
CA ALA A 12 -11.14 -7.85 13.35
C ALA A 12 -9.80 -7.76 12.60
N GLU A 13 -9.09 -8.89 12.49
CA GLU A 13 -7.94 -8.99 11.61
C GLU A 13 -8.43 -9.09 10.17
N LEU A 14 -7.91 -8.22 9.30
CA LEU A 14 -8.26 -8.26 7.89
C LEU A 14 -7.68 -9.55 7.26
N PRO A 15 -8.46 -10.30 6.47
CA PRO A 15 -7.95 -11.46 5.76
C PRO A 15 -6.76 -11.07 4.87
N LYS A 16 -5.71 -11.92 4.80
CA LYS A 16 -4.50 -11.66 3.99
C LYS A 16 -4.80 -11.18 2.56
N ARG A 17 -5.82 -11.73 1.90
CA ARG A 17 -6.27 -11.31 0.56
C ARG A 17 -6.58 -9.81 0.45
N VAL A 18 -7.11 -9.21 1.51
CA VAL A 18 -7.45 -7.78 1.56
C VAL A 18 -6.18 -6.97 1.72
N HIS A 19 -5.21 -7.49 2.48
CA HIS A 19 -3.88 -6.90 2.61
C HIS A 19 -3.15 -6.92 1.26
N ASP A 20 -3.19 -8.03 0.54
CA ASP A 20 -2.60 -8.15 -0.80
C ASP A 20 -3.32 -7.24 -1.81
N TYR A 21 -4.63 -7.06 -1.71
CA TYR A 21 -5.35 -6.13 -2.59
C TYR A 21 -5.05 -4.66 -2.29
N LEU A 22 -4.91 -4.29 -1.02
CA LEU A 22 -4.68 -2.90 -0.60
C LEU A 22 -3.24 -2.46 -0.82
N TYR A 23 -2.28 -3.35 -0.54
CA TYR A 23 -0.86 -3.04 -0.55
C TYR A 23 -0.08 -3.78 -1.63
N GLY A 24 -0.70 -4.73 -2.32
CA GLY A 24 -0.10 -5.38 -3.49
C GLY A 24 -0.11 -4.43 -4.66
N CYS A 25 1.08 -4.19 -5.19
CA CYS A 25 1.31 -3.34 -6.35
C CYS A 25 2.35 -4.02 -7.24
N ASP A 26 2.22 -3.84 -8.55
CA ASP A 26 3.16 -4.33 -9.56
C ASP A 26 4.02 -3.14 -10.06
N PRO A 27 5.14 -2.82 -9.39
CA PRO A 27 6.01 -1.74 -9.83
C PRO A 27 6.69 -2.10 -11.16
N VAL A 28 6.69 -1.16 -12.11
CA VAL A 28 7.44 -1.35 -13.35
C VAL A 28 8.92 -1.13 -13.07
N ALA A 29 9.73 -2.20 -13.17
CA ALA A 29 11.18 -2.16 -12.89
C ALA A 29 11.96 -1.16 -13.76
N ALA A 30 11.44 -0.79 -14.93
CA ALA A 30 12.04 0.22 -15.81
C ALA A 30 11.70 1.67 -15.39
N CYS A 31 10.84 1.88 -14.39
CA CYS A 31 10.51 3.19 -13.85
C CYS A 31 11.19 3.39 -12.49
N GLY A 32 12.09 4.38 -12.43
CA GLY A 32 12.79 4.73 -11.18
C GLY A 32 11.85 5.15 -10.05
N VAL A 33 10.70 5.76 -10.38
CA VAL A 33 9.69 6.17 -9.39
C VAL A 33 9.04 4.95 -8.73
N CYS A 34 8.64 3.95 -9.52
CA CYS A 34 8.06 2.72 -8.98
C CYS A 34 9.06 1.90 -8.19
N ALA A 35 10.34 1.89 -8.58
CA ALA A 35 11.39 1.23 -7.81
C ALA A 35 11.63 1.91 -6.44
N ALA A 36 11.66 3.25 -6.42
CA ALA A 36 11.78 4.01 -5.18
C ALA A 36 10.58 3.77 -4.26
N LEU A 37 9.36 3.92 -4.78
CA LEU A 37 8.13 3.69 -4.01
C LEU A 37 7.99 2.24 -3.52
N ALA A 38 8.48 1.26 -4.27
CA ALA A 38 8.49 -0.14 -3.82
C ALA A 38 9.41 -0.33 -2.60
N THR A 39 10.51 0.42 -2.55
CA THR A 39 11.44 0.41 -1.41
C THR A 39 10.80 1.09 -0.20
N GLU A 40 10.22 2.28 -0.39
CA GLU A 40 9.50 3.00 0.68
C GLU A 40 8.33 2.19 1.24
N LEU A 41 7.62 1.45 0.38
CA LEU A 41 6.53 0.56 0.80
C LEU A 41 7.05 -0.60 1.66
N ALA A 42 8.21 -1.17 1.33
CA ALA A 42 8.83 -2.22 2.14
C ALA A 42 9.24 -1.67 3.51
N GLU A 43 9.90 -0.51 3.55
CA GLU A 43 10.32 0.16 4.78
C GLU A 43 9.12 0.55 5.65
N ALA A 44 8.04 1.10 5.06
CA ALA A 44 6.82 1.45 5.78
C ALA A 44 6.08 0.24 6.35
N ARG A 45 6.15 -0.92 5.67
CA ARG A 45 5.62 -2.19 6.20
C ARG A 45 6.42 -2.69 7.39
N GLU A 46 7.75 -2.63 7.34
CA GLU A 46 8.61 -3.00 8.47
C GLU A 46 8.41 -2.07 9.67
N ALA A 47 8.23 -0.77 9.41
CA ALA A 47 7.94 0.23 10.43
C ALA A 47 6.49 0.19 10.98
N THR A 48 5.64 -0.71 10.46
CA THR A 48 4.20 -0.78 10.76
C THR A 48 3.44 0.54 10.52
N GLU A 49 3.97 1.39 9.63
CA GLU A 49 3.36 2.65 9.20
C GLU A 49 2.37 2.40 8.04
N TYR A 50 1.26 1.73 8.36
CA TYR A 50 0.27 1.29 7.36
C TYR A 50 -0.29 2.41 6.49
N GLY A 51 -0.36 3.64 6.99
CA GLY A 51 -0.78 4.81 6.19
C GLY A 51 0.18 5.10 5.04
N LYS A 52 1.48 5.23 5.34
CA LYS A 52 2.51 5.45 4.31
C LYS A 52 2.63 4.29 3.33
N ALA A 53 2.49 3.05 3.83
CA ALA A 53 2.48 1.87 2.98
C ALA A 53 1.30 1.88 1.99
N TYR A 54 0.14 2.39 2.41
CA TYR A 54 -1.02 2.54 1.53
C TYR A 54 -0.80 3.63 0.48
N ASP A 55 -0.27 4.79 0.88
CA ASP A 55 0.00 5.90 -0.04
C ASP A 55 1.01 5.49 -1.12
N ALA A 56 2.13 4.85 -0.74
CA ALA A 56 3.10 4.33 -1.68
C ALA A 56 2.48 3.28 -2.64
N ALA A 57 1.65 2.38 -2.13
CA ALA A 57 0.94 1.39 -2.96
C ALA A 57 -0.07 2.05 -3.93
N ALA A 58 -0.75 3.10 -3.48
CA ALA A 58 -1.69 3.86 -4.30
C ALA A 58 -0.96 4.62 -5.42
N GLU A 59 0.18 5.24 -5.12
CA GLU A 59 1.01 5.92 -6.10
C GLU A 59 1.55 4.96 -7.15
N ILE A 60 2.06 3.78 -6.76
CA ILE A 60 2.53 2.76 -7.72
C ILE A 60 1.40 2.30 -8.65
N ARG A 61 0.19 2.07 -8.12
CA ARG A 61 -0.96 1.60 -8.92
C ARG A 61 -1.50 2.67 -9.87
N ASN A 62 -1.48 3.94 -9.46
CA ASN A 62 -1.97 5.06 -10.26
C ASN A 62 -0.89 5.66 -11.17
N HIS A 63 0.37 5.23 -11.04
CA HIS A 63 1.47 5.81 -11.78
C HIS A 63 1.29 5.58 -13.29
N PRO A 64 1.21 6.64 -14.11
CA PRO A 64 1.04 6.50 -15.54
C PRO A 64 2.35 6.01 -16.16
N HIS A 65 2.41 4.72 -16.50
CA HIS A 65 3.48 4.21 -17.35
C HIS A 65 3.15 4.47 -18.82
N PRO A 66 4.09 5.04 -19.60
CA PRO A 66 3.95 4.98 -21.04
C PRO A 66 3.96 3.50 -21.40
N VAL A 67 2.79 2.96 -21.77
CA VAL A 67 2.67 1.63 -22.35
C VAL A 67 3.73 1.58 -23.44
N LYS A 68 4.68 0.64 -23.37
CA LYS A 68 5.59 0.39 -24.48
C LYS A 68 4.70 0.19 -25.70
N ARG A 69 4.62 1.19 -26.57
CA ARG A 69 3.98 1.07 -27.87
C ARG A 69 4.80 0.01 -28.59
N ASN A 70 4.30 -1.22 -28.63
CA ASN A 70 4.88 -2.30 -29.43
C ASN A 70 5.16 -1.73 -30.82
N ARG A 71 6.42 -1.76 -31.23
CA ARG A 71 6.83 -1.48 -32.60
C ARG A 71 6.85 -2.78 -33.36
#